data_AF-A0A1H1BT67-F1
#
_entry.id   AF-A0A1H1BT67-F1
#
_cell.length_a   1.000
_cell.length_b   1.000
_cell.length_c   1.000
_cell.angle_alpha   90.00
_cell.angle_beta   90.00
_cell.angle_gamma   90.00
#
_symmetry.space_group_name_H-M   'P 1'
#
loop_
_entity.id
_entity.type
_entity.pdbx_description
1 polymer ?
#
loop_
_entity_poly.entity_id
_entity_poly.type
_entity_poly.pdbx_seq_one_letter_code
_entity_poly.pdbx_strand_id
1 'polypeptide(L)'
;MALYSIESEQCLGMSHHGAVTVNGESAVELSDEEVNILVQLIKEKGTTEVDELGIATTHPDLYAKLDDAYHNMAYKAEELHWLWEGYNNGYFEYDTEELMNYCERELGFSFESDETDSDPDDVEEEKYDAFYEWLDDYVNELSDDEAASFFYDHMNASLDMDYVDYSVEIPAGIIKKSQEEC
;
A
#
# COMPACT_ATOMS: atom_id res chain seq x y z
N MET A 1 -17.70 19.71 -0.78
CA MET A 1 -16.61 18.83 -0.29
C MET A 1 -15.71 18.55 -1.48
N ALA A 2 -14.41 18.51 -1.24
CA ALA A 2 -13.38 18.33 -2.25
C ALA A 2 -12.34 17.35 -1.72
N LEU A 3 -11.83 16.52 -2.63
CA LEU A 3 -10.78 15.54 -2.35
C LEU A 3 -9.41 16.20 -2.57
N TYR A 4 -8.51 16.06 -1.61
CA TYR A 4 -7.14 16.54 -1.70
C TYR A 4 -6.18 15.37 -1.60
N SER A 5 -5.27 15.24 -2.59
CA SER A 5 -4.26 14.20 -2.57
C SER A 5 -3.24 14.41 -1.45
N ILE A 6 -2.79 13.31 -0.91
CA ILE A 6 -1.69 13.19 0.04
C ILE A 6 -0.66 12.28 -0.61
N GLU A 7 0.57 12.74 -0.67
CA GLU A 7 1.73 11.99 -1.17
C GLU A 7 2.84 12.22 -0.15
N SER A 8 3.41 11.14 0.39
CA SER A 8 4.45 11.25 1.42
C SER A 8 5.40 10.06 1.38
N GLU A 9 6.70 10.34 1.45
CA GLU A 9 7.73 9.32 1.62
C GLU A 9 7.70 8.80 3.06
N GLN A 10 7.50 7.50 3.23
CA GLN A 10 7.54 6.80 4.51
C GLN A 10 8.89 6.12 4.69
N CYS A 11 9.48 6.25 5.87
CA CYS A 11 10.71 5.57 6.24
C CYS A 11 10.37 4.32 7.06
N LEU A 12 10.52 3.13 6.46
CA LEU A 12 10.23 1.85 7.12
C LEU A 12 11.43 1.33 7.96
N GLY A 13 12.49 2.13 8.06
CA GLY A 13 13.67 1.83 8.86
C GLY A 13 14.92 1.55 8.03
N MET A 14 15.76 0.63 8.52
CA MET A 14 17.08 0.33 7.95
C MET A 14 17.22 -1.16 7.65
N SER A 15 17.57 -1.48 6.41
CA SER A 15 18.02 -2.81 6.00
C SER A 15 19.56 -2.88 5.96
N HIS A 16 20.09 -4.06 5.63
CA HIS A 16 21.51 -4.27 5.37
C HIS A 16 22.03 -3.50 4.13
N HIS A 17 21.13 -2.98 3.28
CA HIS A 17 21.44 -2.19 2.09
C HIS A 17 21.18 -0.69 2.24
N GLY A 18 20.65 -0.23 3.38
CA GLY A 18 20.39 1.19 3.64
C GLY A 18 18.98 1.45 4.17
N ALA A 19 18.56 2.72 4.13
CA ALA A 19 17.21 3.10 4.53
C ALA A 19 16.19 2.47 3.56
N VAL A 20 15.11 1.93 4.12
CA VAL A 20 13.96 1.44 3.35
C VAL A 20 12.94 2.56 3.32
N THR A 21 12.70 3.13 2.14
CA THR A 21 11.69 4.16 1.94
C THR A 21 10.67 3.72 0.91
N VAL A 22 9.41 4.05 1.17
CA VAL A 22 8.28 3.78 0.27
C VAL A 22 7.45 5.04 0.12
N ASN A 23 6.80 5.22 -1.03
CA ASN A 23 5.89 6.35 -1.22
C ASN A 23 4.48 5.90 -0.86
N GLY A 24 3.87 6.60 0.09
CA GLY A 24 2.45 6.46 0.39
C GLY A 24 1.63 7.45 -0.43
N GLU A 25 0.51 6.97 -0.99
CA GLU A 25 -0.47 7.79 -1.69
C GLU A 25 -1.84 7.60 -1.06
N SER A 26 -2.55 8.70 -0.83
CA SER A 26 -3.90 8.70 -0.29
C SER A 26 -4.61 10.00 -0.64
N ALA A 27 -5.81 10.19 -0.09
CA ALA A 27 -6.51 11.43 -0.18
C ALA A 27 -7.39 11.68 1.04
N VAL A 28 -7.62 12.96 1.34
CA VAL A 28 -8.53 13.41 2.39
C VAL A 28 -9.67 14.22 1.79
N GLU A 29 -10.89 13.92 2.22
CA GLU A 29 -12.08 14.68 1.83
C GLU A 29 -12.33 15.81 2.84
N LEU A 30 -12.34 17.05 2.35
CA LEU A 30 -12.53 18.24 3.17
C LEU A 30 -13.68 19.10 2.63
N SER A 31 -14.45 19.70 3.54
CA SER A 31 -15.44 20.72 3.22
C SER A 31 -14.80 22.07 2.89
N ASP A 32 -15.55 22.95 2.23
CA ASP A 32 -15.05 24.29 1.89
C ASP A 32 -14.75 25.12 3.15
N GLU A 33 -15.48 24.88 4.25
CA GLU A 33 -15.23 25.50 5.55
C GLU A 33 -13.89 25.05 6.13
N GLU A 34 -13.63 23.74 6.15
CA GLU A 34 -12.36 23.17 6.63
C GLU A 34 -11.17 23.66 5.80
N VAL A 35 -11.33 23.72 4.48
CA VAL A 35 -10.31 24.26 3.58
C VAL A 35 -10.04 25.73 3.88
N ASN A 36 -11.09 26.53 4.09
CA ASN A 36 -10.96 27.94 4.42
C ASN A 36 -10.24 28.15 5.77
N ILE A 37 -10.53 27.31 6.77
CA ILE A 37 -9.82 27.33 8.07
C ILE A 37 -8.32 27.12 7.85
N LEU A 38 -7.93 26.07 7.12
CA LEU A 38 -6.51 25.79 6.87
C LEU A 38 -5.84 26.94 6.09
N VAL A 39 -6.48 27.44 5.04
CA VAL A 39 -5.96 28.57 4.25
C VAL A 39 -5.76 29.81 5.11
N GLN A 40 -6.73 30.15 5.97
CA GLN A 40 -6.62 31.30 6.86
C GLN A 40 -5.50 31.13 7.88
N LEU A 41 -5.40 29.95 8.52
CA LEU A 41 -4.33 29.68 9.49
C LEU A 41 -2.94 29.77 8.87
N ILE A 42 -2.76 29.26 7.64
CA ILE A 42 -1.49 29.38 6.90
C ILE A 42 -1.18 30.85 6.61
N LYS A 43 -2.16 31.63 6.16
CA LYS A 43 -1.98 33.07 5.88
C LYS A 43 -1.67 33.88 7.14
N GLU A 44 -2.32 33.57 8.26
CA GLU A 44 -2.15 34.29 9.53
C GLU A 44 -0.81 34.00 10.19
N LYS A 45 -0.36 32.74 10.16
CA LYS A 45 0.87 32.30 10.84
C LYS A 45 2.09 32.30 9.92
N GLY A 46 1.91 32.27 8.61
CA GLY A 46 2.99 32.27 7.62
C GLY A 46 3.78 30.96 7.56
N THR A 47 3.17 29.84 7.96
CA THR A 47 3.78 28.51 8.05
C THR A 47 2.80 27.45 7.56
N THR A 48 3.32 26.29 7.15
CA THR A 48 2.53 25.09 6.81
C THR A 48 2.73 23.96 7.82
N GLU A 49 3.59 24.17 8.82
CA GLU A 49 3.86 23.17 9.86
C GLU A 49 2.63 22.99 10.75
N VAL A 50 2.08 21.78 10.78
CA VAL A 50 0.83 21.45 11.47
C VAL A 50 0.88 21.80 12.96
N ASP A 51 2.01 21.56 13.61
CA ASP A 51 2.24 21.92 15.02
C ASP A 51 2.22 23.43 15.24
N GLU A 52 2.87 24.20 14.37
CA GLU A 52 2.87 25.66 14.46
C GLU A 52 1.49 26.25 14.14
N LEU A 53 0.73 25.63 13.25
CA LEU A 53 -0.65 26.00 12.97
C LEU A 53 -1.56 25.79 14.20
N GLY A 54 -1.22 24.84 15.07
CA GLY A 54 -1.95 24.55 16.30
C GLY A 54 -3.32 23.91 16.07
N ILE A 55 -3.53 23.33 14.88
CA ILE A 55 -4.84 22.80 14.45
C ILE A 55 -5.33 21.66 15.34
N ALA A 56 -4.42 20.86 15.91
CA ALA A 56 -4.76 19.79 16.85
C ALA A 56 -5.46 20.33 18.11
N THR A 57 -5.15 21.56 18.52
CA THR A 57 -5.76 22.20 19.69
C THR A 57 -7.00 23.02 19.32
N THR A 58 -6.94 23.79 18.22
CA THR A 58 -8.01 24.74 17.86
C THR A 58 -9.13 24.12 17.03
N HIS A 59 -8.83 23.08 16.24
CA HIS A 59 -9.76 22.39 15.34
C HIS A 59 -9.53 20.86 15.38
N PRO A 60 -9.77 20.20 16.53
CA PRO A 60 -9.42 18.81 16.74
C PRO A 60 -10.08 17.84 15.74
N ASP A 61 -11.33 18.11 15.33
CA ASP A 61 -12.03 17.26 14.36
C ASP A 61 -11.40 17.32 12.96
N LEU A 62 -10.87 18.49 12.58
CA LEU A 62 -10.16 18.68 11.31
C LEU A 62 -8.79 18.00 11.36
N TYR A 63 -8.08 18.14 12.49
CA TYR A 63 -6.83 17.42 12.70
C TYR A 63 -7.04 15.91 12.65
N ALA A 64 -8.06 15.37 13.33
CA ALA A 64 -8.36 13.94 13.33
C ALA A 64 -8.60 13.39 11.92
N LYS A 65 -9.27 14.15 11.03
CA LYS A 65 -9.44 13.73 9.62
C LYS A 65 -8.12 13.66 8.85
N LEU A 66 -7.21 14.60 9.10
CA LEU A 66 -5.88 14.56 8.50
C LEU A 66 -5.08 13.39 9.08
N ASP A 67 -5.05 13.28 10.40
CA ASP A 67 -4.37 12.21 11.15
C ASP A 67 -4.81 10.83 10.67
N ASP A 68 -6.12 10.56 10.59
CA ASP A 68 -6.66 9.30 10.06
C ASP A 68 -6.21 9.05 8.61
N ALA A 69 -6.18 10.08 7.77
CA ALA A 69 -5.78 9.93 6.37
C ALA A 69 -4.29 9.62 6.21
N TYR A 70 -3.41 10.28 6.97
CA TYR A 70 -1.97 10.01 6.96
C TYR A 70 -1.62 8.67 7.62
N HIS A 71 -2.28 8.33 8.74
CA HIS A 71 -2.12 7.02 9.38
C HIS A 71 -2.50 5.89 8.43
N ASN A 72 -3.67 5.97 7.81
CA ASN A 72 -4.13 4.92 6.87
C ASN A 72 -3.23 4.81 5.63
N MET A 73 -2.74 5.95 5.13
CA MET A 73 -1.78 5.97 4.02
C MET A 73 -0.47 5.27 4.41
N ALA A 74 0.11 5.62 5.55
CA ALA A 74 1.36 5.04 6.02
C ALA A 74 1.20 3.54 6.29
N TYR A 75 0.10 3.15 6.95
CA TYR A 75 -0.20 1.75 7.23
C TYR A 75 -0.29 0.93 5.95
N LYS A 76 -1.04 1.41 4.95
CA LYS A 76 -1.18 0.71 3.67
C LYS A 76 0.13 0.61 2.90
N ALA A 77 0.93 1.67 2.90
CA ALA A 77 2.22 1.67 2.21
C ALA A 77 3.20 0.67 2.85
N GLU A 78 3.22 0.60 4.19
CA GLU A 78 4.03 -0.35 4.93
C GLU A 78 3.50 -1.80 4.78
N GLU A 79 2.19 -2.00 4.88
CA GLU A 79 1.52 -3.29 4.66
C GLU A 79 1.91 -3.88 3.31
N LEU A 80 1.69 -3.11 2.25
CA LEU A 80 1.94 -3.53 0.89
C LEU A 80 3.43 -3.85 0.67
N HIS A 81 4.33 -3.02 1.21
CA HIS A 81 5.75 -3.26 1.13
C HIS A 81 6.12 -4.62 1.73
N TRP A 82 5.66 -4.90 2.96
CA TRP A 82 6.01 -6.15 3.64
C TRP A 82 5.36 -7.37 3.02
N LEU A 83 4.16 -7.23 2.44
CA LEU A 83 3.55 -8.30 1.67
C LEU A 83 4.37 -8.66 0.43
N TRP A 84 4.78 -7.66 -0.37
CA TRP A 84 5.61 -7.90 -1.54
C TRP A 84 7.00 -8.44 -1.19
N GLU A 85 7.64 -7.95 -0.13
CA GLU A 85 8.89 -8.53 0.36
C GLU A 85 8.68 -9.99 0.82
N GLY A 86 7.59 -10.29 1.51
CA GLY A 86 7.23 -11.65 1.91
C GLY A 86 7.07 -12.59 0.72
N TYR A 87 6.37 -12.13 -0.32
CA TYR A 87 6.16 -12.87 -1.56
C TYR A 87 7.48 -13.10 -2.32
N ASN A 88 8.22 -12.03 -2.61
CA ASN A 88 9.44 -12.07 -3.44
C ASN A 88 10.58 -12.88 -2.80
N ASN A 89 10.59 -13.01 -1.47
CA ASN A 89 11.58 -13.79 -0.75
C ASN A 89 11.09 -15.20 -0.36
N GLY A 90 9.85 -15.57 -0.73
CA GLY A 90 9.28 -16.89 -0.43
C GLY A 90 9.06 -17.14 1.07
N TYR A 91 8.70 -16.09 1.83
CA TYR A 91 8.44 -16.19 3.27
C TYR A 91 7.04 -16.70 3.62
N PHE A 92 6.13 -16.71 2.65
CA PHE A 92 4.77 -17.19 2.85
C PHE A 92 4.73 -18.73 2.86
N GLU A 93 4.13 -19.30 3.90
CA GLU A 93 3.91 -20.74 4.03
C GLU A 93 2.50 -21.10 3.59
N TYR A 94 2.36 -21.66 2.37
CA TYR A 94 1.08 -22.08 1.79
C TYR A 94 1.17 -23.46 1.12
N ASP A 95 0.03 -24.15 1.03
CA ASP A 95 -0.07 -25.41 0.31
C ASP A 95 -0.08 -25.14 -1.19
N THR A 96 1.01 -25.51 -1.87
CA THR A 96 1.18 -25.24 -3.30
C THR A 96 0.21 -26.05 -4.15
N GLU A 97 -0.13 -27.28 -3.76
CA GLU A 97 -1.12 -28.08 -4.49
C GLU A 97 -2.51 -27.47 -4.38
N GLU A 98 -2.91 -27.03 -3.19
CA GLU A 98 -4.20 -26.35 -2.99
C GLU A 98 -4.29 -25.06 -3.80
N LEU A 99 -3.25 -24.23 -3.75
CA LEU A 99 -3.20 -22.97 -4.50
C LEU A 99 -3.25 -23.22 -6.01
N MET A 100 -2.43 -24.14 -6.52
CA MET A 100 -2.41 -24.49 -7.93
C MET A 100 -3.78 -24.99 -8.40
N ASN A 101 -4.43 -25.88 -7.63
CA ASN A 101 -5.79 -26.36 -7.95
C ASN A 101 -6.83 -25.24 -7.98
N TYR A 102 -6.71 -24.24 -7.09
CA TYR A 102 -7.56 -23.05 -7.11
C TYR A 102 -7.32 -22.22 -8.38
N CYS A 103 -6.05 -21.96 -8.72
CA CYS A 103 -5.68 -21.18 -9.90
C CYS A 103 -6.12 -21.86 -11.20
N GLU A 104 -6.04 -23.18 -11.31
CA GLU A 104 -6.55 -23.93 -12.48
C GLU A 104 -8.07 -23.76 -12.64
N ARG A 105 -8.81 -23.76 -11.53
CA ARG A 105 -10.27 -23.75 -11.57
C ARG A 105 -10.85 -22.35 -11.79
N GLU A 106 -10.26 -21.34 -11.16
CA GLU A 106 -10.86 -20.01 -11.05
C GLU A 106 -10.08 -18.92 -11.80
N LEU A 107 -8.76 -19.07 -11.97
CA LEU A 107 -7.88 -18.00 -12.45
C LEU A 107 -7.25 -18.29 -13.83
N GLY A 108 -7.44 -19.50 -14.35
CA GLY A 108 -7.06 -19.84 -15.72
C GLY A 108 -5.63 -20.35 -15.90
N PHE A 109 -4.97 -20.77 -14.82
CA PHE A 109 -3.73 -21.54 -14.95
C PHE A 109 -4.02 -22.85 -15.69
N SER A 110 -3.20 -23.20 -16.68
CA SER A 110 -3.29 -24.50 -17.34
C SER A 110 -1.91 -24.97 -17.77
N PHE A 111 -1.64 -26.24 -17.54
CA PHE A 111 -0.40 -26.90 -17.94
C PHE A 111 -0.72 -28.04 -18.91
N GLU A 112 -0.06 -28.05 -20.07
CA GLU A 112 -0.11 -29.16 -21.03
C GLU A 112 1.32 -29.70 -21.18
N SER A 113 1.53 -30.96 -20.79
CA SER A 113 2.82 -31.64 -20.98
C SER A 113 3.00 -32.00 -22.47
N ASP A 114 4.12 -31.62 -23.06
CA ASP A 114 4.42 -31.88 -24.48
C ASP A 114 4.82 -33.34 -24.78
N GLU A 115 5.09 -34.15 -23.76
CA GLU A 115 5.72 -35.46 -23.94
C GLU A 115 4.82 -36.66 -23.64
N THR A 116 4.92 -37.66 -24.52
CA THR A 116 4.16 -38.92 -24.45
C THR A 116 4.97 -40.07 -23.84
N ASP A 117 6.19 -39.81 -23.36
CA ASP A 117 7.17 -40.81 -22.89
C ASP A 117 8.05 -40.34 -21.69
N SER A 118 7.73 -39.23 -21.01
CA SER A 118 8.50 -38.75 -19.84
C SER A 118 8.20 -39.52 -18.56
N ASP A 119 9.14 -39.52 -17.62
CA ASP A 119 8.92 -40.02 -16.26
C ASP A 119 7.85 -39.14 -15.57
N PRO A 120 6.84 -39.72 -14.89
CA PRO A 120 5.84 -38.94 -14.16
C PRO A 120 6.43 -37.91 -13.18
N ASP A 121 7.58 -38.22 -12.58
CA ASP A 121 8.26 -37.32 -11.64
C ASP A 121 8.80 -36.06 -12.37
N ASP A 122 9.28 -36.21 -13.62
CA ASP A 122 9.77 -35.10 -14.44
C ASP A 122 8.61 -34.16 -14.86
N VAL A 123 7.45 -34.73 -15.20
CA VAL A 123 6.24 -33.97 -15.57
C VAL A 123 5.67 -33.20 -14.38
N GLU A 124 5.78 -33.75 -13.18
CA GLU A 124 5.35 -33.09 -11.95
C GLU A 124 6.24 -31.88 -11.63
N GLU A 125 7.57 -32.02 -11.71
CA GLU A 125 8.52 -30.92 -11.53
C GLU A 125 8.28 -29.80 -12.56
N GLU A 126 8.11 -30.14 -13.85
CA GLU A 126 7.78 -29.17 -14.91
C GLU A 126 6.48 -28.40 -14.65
N LYS A 127 5.46 -29.06 -14.07
CA LYS A 127 4.19 -28.41 -13.73
C LYS A 127 4.37 -27.37 -12.63
N TYR A 128 5.15 -27.68 -11.60
CA TYR A 128 5.42 -26.74 -10.50
C TYR A 128 6.21 -25.52 -11.00
N ASP A 129 7.23 -25.73 -11.82
CA ASP A 129 8.00 -24.63 -12.41
C ASP A 129 7.10 -23.73 -13.27
N ALA A 130 6.29 -24.31 -14.16
CA ALA A 130 5.33 -23.56 -14.97
C ALA A 130 4.28 -22.83 -14.11
N PHE A 131 3.86 -23.42 -12.99
CA PHE A 131 2.95 -22.79 -12.05
C PHE A 131 3.57 -21.56 -11.39
N TYR A 132 4.82 -21.64 -10.90
CA TYR A 132 5.47 -20.51 -10.25
C TYR A 132 5.75 -19.37 -11.23
N GLU A 133 6.15 -19.65 -12.47
CA GLU A 133 6.29 -18.63 -13.51
C GLU A 133 4.95 -17.93 -13.79
N TRP A 134 3.88 -18.71 -13.98
CA TRP A 134 2.55 -18.16 -14.21
C TRP A 134 2.02 -17.37 -13.01
N LEU A 135 2.27 -17.84 -11.78
CA LEU A 135 1.83 -17.19 -10.55
C LEU A 135 2.48 -15.82 -10.40
N ASP A 136 3.77 -15.71 -10.71
CA ASP A 136 4.49 -14.45 -10.68
C ASP A 136 3.92 -13.45 -11.69
N ASP A 137 3.71 -13.89 -12.94
CA ASP A 137 3.07 -13.05 -13.95
C ASP A 137 1.67 -12.60 -13.50
N TYR A 138 0.85 -13.52 -12.98
CA TYR A 138 -0.50 -13.22 -12.50
C TYR A 138 -0.50 -12.19 -11.37
N VAL A 139 0.29 -12.41 -10.33
CA VAL A 139 0.34 -11.54 -9.14
C VAL A 139 0.85 -10.14 -9.50
N ASN A 140 1.83 -10.03 -10.41
CA ASN A 140 2.34 -8.73 -10.88
C ASN A 140 1.35 -7.96 -11.78
N GLU A 141 0.34 -8.63 -12.35
CA GLU A 141 -0.73 -7.97 -13.11
C GLU A 141 -1.87 -7.44 -12.22
N LEU A 142 -1.95 -7.86 -10.95
CA LEU A 142 -2.96 -7.39 -10.00
C LEU A 142 -2.70 -5.94 -9.57
N SER A 143 -3.77 -5.23 -9.22
CA SER A 143 -3.60 -4.00 -8.44
C SER A 143 -3.10 -4.32 -7.03
N ASP A 144 -2.47 -3.36 -6.36
CA ASP A 144 -1.93 -3.54 -5.01
C ASP A 144 -2.96 -4.08 -3.99
N ASP A 145 -4.19 -3.56 -4.03
CA ASP A 145 -5.29 -4.02 -3.15
C ASP A 145 -5.71 -5.48 -3.47
N GLU A 146 -5.69 -5.86 -4.75
CA GLU A 146 -6.01 -7.22 -5.21
C GLU A 146 -4.89 -8.20 -4.86
N ALA A 147 -3.63 -7.80 -5.06
CA ALA A 147 -2.46 -8.58 -4.68
C ALA A 147 -2.43 -8.82 -3.17
N ALA A 148 -2.65 -7.77 -2.37
CA ALA A 148 -2.72 -7.90 -0.91
C ALA A 148 -3.82 -8.87 -0.48
N SER A 149 -5.02 -8.76 -1.07
CA SER A 149 -6.12 -9.68 -0.80
C SER A 149 -5.76 -11.13 -1.17
N PHE A 150 -5.11 -11.32 -2.33
CA PHE A 150 -4.65 -12.63 -2.78
C PHE A 150 -3.64 -13.24 -1.80
N PHE A 151 -2.67 -12.45 -1.31
CA PHE A 151 -1.68 -12.92 -0.35
C PHE A 151 -2.31 -13.38 0.97
N TYR A 152 -3.26 -12.61 1.51
CA TYR A 152 -3.97 -12.98 2.73
C TYR A 152 -4.87 -14.21 2.54
N ASP A 153 -5.65 -14.25 1.45
CA ASP A 153 -6.68 -15.26 1.26
C ASP A 153 -6.11 -16.60 0.77
N HIS A 154 -4.99 -16.59 0.04
CA HIS A 154 -4.49 -17.75 -0.69
C HIS A 154 -3.05 -18.13 -0.39
N MET A 155 -2.25 -17.22 0.17
CA MET A 155 -0.84 -17.48 0.49
C MET A 155 -0.55 -17.49 1.99
N ASN A 156 -1.59 -17.45 2.85
CA ASN A 156 -1.46 -17.45 4.31
C ASN A 156 -0.49 -16.35 4.80
N ALA A 157 -0.47 -15.22 4.11
CA ALA A 157 0.29 -14.07 4.55
C ALA A 157 -0.27 -13.56 5.88
N SER A 158 0.62 -13.16 6.78
CA SER A 158 0.24 -12.51 8.04
C SER A 158 1.29 -11.48 8.40
N LEU A 159 0.85 -10.25 8.64
CA LEU A 159 1.72 -9.17 9.10
C LEU A 159 1.39 -8.80 10.54
N ASP A 160 2.44 -8.61 11.34
CA ASP A 160 2.35 -8.14 12.71
C ASP A 160 2.82 -6.68 12.77
N MET A 161 1.92 -5.76 12.43
CA MET A 161 2.21 -4.32 12.38
C MET A 161 1.70 -3.63 13.65
N ASP A 162 2.58 -3.54 14.65
CA ASP A 162 2.29 -2.94 15.96
C ASP A 162 2.33 -1.40 15.96
N TYR A 163 3.16 -0.80 15.11
CA TYR A 163 3.40 0.65 15.06
C TYR A 163 3.84 1.06 13.66
N VAL A 164 3.21 2.12 13.14
CA VAL A 164 3.56 2.75 11.86
C VAL A 164 4.00 4.17 12.15
N ASP A 165 5.17 4.57 11.65
CA ASP A 165 5.69 5.92 11.82
C ASP A 165 5.18 6.84 10.71
N TYR A 166 4.59 7.98 11.07
CA TYR A 166 4.06 8.95 10.11
C TYR A 166 4.03 10.38 10.67
N SER A 167 3.96 11.36 9.78
CA SER A 167 3.77 12.77 10.13
C SER A 167 2.58 13.36 9.38
N VAL A 168 1.76 14.15 10.07
CA VAL A 168 0.62 14.84 9.47
C VAL A 168 1.11 16.15 8.83
N GLU A 169 0.78 16.33 7.55
CA GLU A 169 1.09 17.56 6.80
C GLU A 169 -0.17 18.19 6.18
N ILE A 170 -0.07 19.46 5.79
CA ILE A 170 -1.13 20.11 5.02
C ILE A 170 -1.07 19.63 3.57
N PRO A 171 -2.17 19.09 2.99
CA PRO A 171 -2.19 18.67 1.59
C PRO A 171 -1.71 19.78 0.63
N ALA A 172 -0.84 19.42 -0.32
CA ALA A 172 -0.21 20.37 -1.25
C ALA A 172 -1.22 21.25 -2.01
N GLY A 173 -2.38 20.69 -2.36
CA GLY A 173 -3.47 21.43 -3.00
C GLY A 173 -4.01 22.59 -2.16
N ILE A 174 -4.01 22.46 -0.82
CA ILE A 174 -4.44 23.51 0.12
C ILE A 174 -3.34 24.56 0.29
N ILE A 175 -2.07 24.12 0.37
CA ILE A 175 -0.92 25.03 0.40
C ILE A 175 -0.94 25.93 -0.82
N LYS A 176 -1.15 25.38 -2.02
CA LYS A 176 -1.27 26.15 -3.26
C LYS A 176 -2.40 27.18 -3.19
N LYS A 177 -3.59 26.80 -2.72
CA LYS A 177 -4.72 27.73 -2.52
C LYS A 177 -4.39 28.85 -1.54
N SER A 178 -3.58 28.59 -0.52
CA SER A 178 -3.17 29.63 0.43
C SER A 178 -2.26 30.69 -0.19
N GLN A 179 -1.56 30.35 -1.28
CA GLN A 179 -0.63 31.24 -2.00
C GLN A 179 -1.31 32.00 -3.15
N GLU A 180 -2.54 31.62 -3.53
CA GLU A 180 -3.32 32.36 -4.51
C GLU A 180 -3.73 33.73 -3.92
N GLU A 181 -3.36 34.80 -4.63
CA GLU A 181 -3.76 36.17 -4.28
C GLU A 181 -5.30 36.27 -4.34
N CYS A 182 -5.91 36.73 -3.25
CA CYS A 182 -7.31 37.18 -3.25
C CYS A 182 -7.40 38.61 -3.80
#